data_AF-A0AAW0F940-F1
#
_entry.id   AF-A0AAW0F940-F1
#
_cell.length_a   1.000
_cell.length_b   1.000
_cell.length_c   1.000
_cell.angle_alpha   90.00
_cell.angle_beta   90.00
_cell.angle_gamma   90.00
#
_symmetry.space_group_name_H-M   'P 1'
#
loop_
_entity.id
_entity.type
_entity.pdbx_description
1 polymer ?
#
loop_
_entity_poly.entity_id
_entity_poly.type
_entity_poly.pdbx_seq_one_letter_code
_entity_poly.pdbx_strand_id
1 'polypeptide(L)'
;MPSDSIRRLLLRHAGLESDASLPKALEALLTRLSSFEMRTLYVRFGQTVLQDCEHCSTFDEYALYALPWTVLGYIREAATIGALTIQGSGRERWRTYGVAAIVVTAVVEGYWVATATVRIPRDGLNVYMLHDNLWFFRHLIFLLVPVAIHLLPAAPPNSDPYTLLQNTRSTMDATMARLTSLKYLRGAVMRDPATRESADSWWTKQKVEGEWIREDENVQRVAEKLGFGFAGHEGTAKLKSNAKATVGVITQGLGIEIRTAGQ
;
A
#
# COMPACT_ATOMS: atom_id res chain seq x y z
N MET A 1 -14.31 -43.99 27.46
CA MET A 1 -13.48 -42.82 27.09
C MET A 1 -14.32 -41.86 26.24
N PRO A 2 -14.01 -40.55 26.14
CA PRO A 2 -14.79 -39.62 25.32
C PRO A 2 -14.84 -40.01 23.83
N SER A 3 -13.87 -40.80 23.34
CA SER A 3 -13.88 -41.38 21.99
C SER A 3 -15.06 -42.33 21.75
N ASP A 4 -15.44 -43.14 22.73
CA ASP A 4 -16.52 -44.12 22.59
C ASP A 4 -17.90 -43.45 22.52
N SER A 5 -18.07 -42.35 23.27
CA SER A 5 -19.29 -41.56 23.20
C SER A 5 -19.42 -40.84 21.86
N ILE A 6 -18.31 -40.30 21.32
CA ILE A 6 -18.29 -39.68 19.99
C ILE A 6 -18.59 -40.73 18.90
N ARG A 7 -18.00 -41.92 18.99
CA ARG A 7 -18.27 -43.03 18.05
C ARG A 7 -19.75 -43.39 18.00
N ARG A 8 -20.40 -43.56 19.16
CA ARG A 8 -21.84 -43.86 19.23
C ARG A 8 -22.69 -42.73 18.65
N LEU A 9 -22.29 -41.47 18.88
CA LEU A 9 -23.01 -40.30 18.38
C LEU A 9 -22.91 -40.19 16.86
N LEU A 10 -21.72 -40.45 16.29
CA LEU A 10 -21.50 -40.50 14.84
C LEU A 10 -22.29 -41.62 14.18
N LEU A 11 -22.29 -42.84 14.74
CA LEU A 11 -23.07 -43.97 14.24
C LEU A 11 -24.57 -43.67 14.26
N ARG A 12 -25.06 -43.07 15.35
CA ARG A 12 -26.45 -42.64 15.46
C ARG A 12 -26.82 -41.58 14.42
N HIS A 13 -25.93 -40.62 14.15
CA HIS A 13 -26.19 -39.58 13.15
C HIS A 13 -26.16 -40.13 11.72
N ALA A 14 -25.31 -41.12 11.46
CA ALA A 14 -25.23 -41.80 10.17
C ALA A 14 -26.38 -42.82 9.95
N GLY A 15 -27.17 -43.14 10.99
CA GLY A 15 -28.26 -44.11 10.90
C GLY A 15 -27.79 -45.57 10.86
N LEU A 16 -26.55 -45.86 11.29
CA LEU A 16 -26.01 -47.22 11.35
C LEU A 16 -26.21 -47.83 12.74
N GLU A 17 -26.22 -49.16 12.80
CA GLU A 17 -26.23 -49.90 14.06
C GLU A 17 -24.98 -49.59 14.90
N SER A 18 -25.10 -49.71 16.23
CA SER A 18 -24.05 -49.35 17.20
C SER A 18 -22.74 -50.12 17.04
N ASP A 19 -22.77 -51.27 16.36
CA ASP A 19 -21.63 -52.17 16.16
C ASP A 19 -21.10 -52.14 14.72
N ALA A 20 -21.63 -51.26 13.86
CA ALA A 20 -21.14 -51.13 12.49
C ALA A 20 -19.67 -50.65 12.45
N SER A 21 -18.90 -51.14 11.47
CA SER A 21 -17.51 -50.76 11.25
C SER A 21 -17.41 -49.33 10.72
N LEU A 22 -16.60 -48.48 11.36
CA LEU A 22 -16.29 -47.16 10.81
C LEU A 22 -15.18 -47.30 9.75
N PRO A 23 -15.07 -46.34 8.81
CA PRO A 23 -13.91 -46.26 7.95
C PRO A 23 -12.62 -46.19 8.77
N LYS A 24 -11.61 -47.00 8.41
CA LYS A 24 -10.35 -47.11 9.15
C LYS A 24 -9.68 -45.76 9.44
N ALA A 25 -9.77 -44.81 8.49
CA ALA A 25 -9.23 -43.46 8.65
C ALA A 25 -9.92 -42.66 9.78
N LEU A 26 -11.23 -42.86 9.95
CA LEU A 26 -11.99 -42.20 11.01
C LEU A 26 -11.72 -42.84 12.38
N GLU A 27 -11.57 -44.16 12.43
CA GLU A 27 -11.16 -44.86 13.65
C GLU A 27 -9.76 -44.43 14.11
N ALA A 28 -8.81 -44.32 13.17
CA ALA A 28 -7.46 -43.80 13.43
C ALA A 28 -7.47 -42.34 13.92
N LEU A 29 -8.36 -41.49 13.37
CA LEU A 29 -8.52 -40.13 13.85
C LEU A 29 -9.11 -40.09 15.28
N LEU A 30 -10.14 -40.89 15.56
CA LEU A 30 -10.78 -40.93 16.88
C LEU A 30 -9.83 -41.45 17.98
N THR A 31 -8.98 -42.43 17.66
CA THR A 31 -7.96 -42.91 18.60
C THR A 31 -6.92 -41.83 18.88
N ARG A 32 -6.46 -41.09 17.87
CA ARG A 32 -5.55 -39.95 18.03
C ARG A 32 -6.17 -38.81 18.84
N LEU A 33 -7.41 -38.43 18.56
CA LEU A 33 -8.16 -37.39 19.29
C LEU A 33 -8.49 -37.76 20.74
N SER A 34 -8.21 -38.98 21.19
CA SER A 34 -8.32 -39.33 22.60
C SER A 34 -7.35 -38.50 23.47
N SER A 35 -6.18 -38.13 22.93
CA SER A 35 -5.18 -37.29 23.60
C SER A 35 -5.54 -35.79 23.53
N PHE A 36 -5.30 -35.07 24.62
CA PHE A 36 -5.52 -33.62 24.69
C PHE A 36 -4.57 -32.84 23.77
N GLU A 37 -3.33 -33.28 23.63
CA GLU A 37 -2.34 -32.67 22.73
C GLU A 37 -2.79 -32.77 21.27
N MET A 38 -3.32 -33.92 20.87
CA MET A 38 -3.83 -34.14 19.51
C MET A 38 -5.05 -33.28 19.20
N ARG A 39 -5.94 -33.04 20.19
CA ARG A 39 -7.05 -32.09 20.01
C ARG A 39 -6.56 -30.67 19.80
N THR A 40 -5.48 -30.28 20.47
CA THR A 40 -4.86 -28.96 20.31
C THR A 40 -4.24 -28.81 18.92
N LEU A 41 -3.54 -29.85 18.43
CA LEU A 41 -3.00 -29.89 17.08
C LEU A 41 -4.09 -29.88 16.01
N TYR A 42 -5.20 -30.59 16.25
CA TYR A 42 -6.37 -30.62 15.35
C TYR A 42 -6.95 -29.22 15.12
N VAL A 43 -7.13 -28.43 16.18
CA VAL A 43 -7.66 -27.05 16.06
C VAL A 43 -6.74 -26.15 15.22
N ARG A 44 -5.44 -26.45 15.18
CA ARG A 44 -4.40 -25.63 14.54
C ARG A 44 -4.14 -26.02 13.08
N PHE A 45 -4.05 -27.32 12.79
CA PHE A 45 -3.71 -27.84 11.47
C PHE A 45 -4.90 -28.45 10.70
N GLY A 46 -6.03 -28.67 11.36
CA GLY A 46 -7.22 -29.28 10.76
C GLY A 46 -7.14 -30.81 10.69
N GLN A 47 -8.16 -31.44 10.08
CA GLN A 47 -8.25 -32.90 10.06
C GLN A 47 -7.27 -33.56 9.08
N THR A 48 -7.02 -32.92 7.93
CA THR A 48 -6.32 -33.57 6.80
C THR A 48 -4.89 -33.93 7.18
N VAL A 49 -4.18 -32.99 7.81
CA VAL A 49 -2.81 -33.18 8.31
C VAL A 49 -2.73 -34.32 9.33
N LEU A 50 -3.73 -34.45 10.20
CA LEU A 50 -3.75 -35.49 11.24
C LEU A 50 -4.13 -36.88 10.71
N GLN A 51 -4.94 -36.94 9.64
CA GLN A 51 -5.35 -38.18 8.98
C GLN A 51 -4.26 -38.73 8.07
N ASP A 52 -3.61 -37.86 7.30
CA ASP A 52 -2.69 -38.29 6.24
C ASP A 52 -1.26 -38.54 6.76
N CYS A 53 -0.85 -37.90 7.86
CA CYS A 53 0.49 -38.14 8.42
C CYS A 53 0.50 -39.28 9.45
N GLU A 54 0.86 -40.49 9.03
CA GLU A 54 0.98 -41.65 9.93
C GLU A 54 2.16 -41.52 10.92
N HIS A 55 3.28 -40.95 10.47
CA HIS A 55 4.55 -40.91 11.23
C HIS A 55 4.74 -39.65 12.09
N CYS A 56 3.82 -38.67 12.02
CA CYS A 56 3.94 -37.43 12.78
C CYS A 56 3.54 -37.64 14.25
N SER A 57 4.38 -37.20 15.16
CA SER A 57 4.21 -37.28 16.62
C SER A 57 4.45 -35.93 17.29
N THR A 58 5.39 -35.14 16.78
CA THR A 58 5.76 -33.83 17.32
C THR A 58 5.14 -32.68 16.54
N PHE A 59 5.01 -31.52 17.19
CA PHE A 59 4.48 -30.31 16.55
C PHE A 59 5.23 -29.94 15.26
N ASP A 60 6.56 -30.04 15.28
CA ASP A 60 7.41 -29.66 14.13
C ASP A 60 7.20 -30.58 12.93
N GLU A 61 6.97 -31.88 13.16
CA GLU A 61 6.65 -32.84 12.09
C GLU A 61 5.33 -32.50 11.41
N TYR A 62 4.29 -32.17 12.19
CA TYR A 62 3.01 -31.72 11.63
C TYR A 62 3.12 -30.39 10.89
N ALA A 63 3.89 -29.44 11.43
CA ALA A 63 4.12 -28.14 10.79
C ALA A 63 4.84 -28.31 9.45
N LEU A 64 5.89 -29.14 9.41
CA LEU A 64 6.65 -29.41 8.20
C LEU A 64 5.82 -30.13 7.13
N TYR A 65 4.94 -31.04 7.55
CA TYR A 65 4.02 -31.73 6.64
C TYR A 65 2.95 -30.79 6.03
N ALA A 66 2.44 -29.83 6.80
CA ALA A 66 1.42 -28.89 6.33
C ALA A 66 1.98 -27.76 5.43
N LEU A 67 3.25 -27.40 5.61
CA LEU A 67 3.94 -26.31 4.92
C LEU A 67 3.91 -26.37 3.38
N PRO A 68 4.20 -27.50 2.70
CA PRO A 68 4.26 -27.51 1.24
C PRO A 68 2.94 -27.11 0.58
N TRP A 69 1.81 -27.53 1.15
CA TRP A 69 0.50 -27.20 0.60
C TRP A 69 0.17 -25.71 0.73
N THR A 70 0.53 -25.11 1.87
CA THR A 70 0.31 -23.67 2.09
C THR A 70 1.22 -22.84 1.19
N VAL A 71 2.51 -23.17 1.11
CA VAL A 71 3.49 -22.48 0.25
C VAL A 71 3.10 -22.57 -1.23
N LEU A 72 2.65 -23.74 -1.70
CA LEU A 72 2.20 -23.91 -3.08
C LEU A 72 1.00 -23.00 -3.41
N GLY A 73 0.08 -22.82 -2.46
CA GLY A 73 -1.02 -21.86 -2.59
C GLY A 73 -0.55 -20.42 -2.79
N TYR A 74 0.44 -19.99 -2.00
CA TYR A 74 1.06 -18.66 -2.11
C TYR A 74 1.84 -18.47 -3.42
N ILE A 75 2.56 -19.50 -3.88
CA ILE A 75 3.26 -19.46 -5.17
C ILE A 75 2.27 -19.32 -6.32
N ARG A 76 1.15 -20.07 -6.27
CA ARG A 76 0.08 -19.97 -7.28
C ARG A 76 -0.49 -18.56 -7.33
N GLU A 77 -0.73 -17.93 -6.18
CA GLU A 77 -1.27 -16.56 -6.14
C GLU A 77 -0.23 -15.50 -6.56
N ALA A 78 1.05 -15.69 -6.24
CA ALA A 78 2.11 -14.84 -6.77
C ALA A 78 2.17 -14.92 -8.31
N ALA A 79 1.95 -16.11 -8.87
CA ALA A 79 1.88 -16.32 -10.32
C ALA A 79 0.64 -15.65 -10.96
N THR A 80 -0.53 -15.70 -10.33
CA THR A 80 -1.74 -15.00 -10.83
C THR A 80 -1.53 -13.49 -10.84
N ILE A 81 -0.98 -12.92 -9.78
CA ILE A 81 -0.61 -11.49 -9.73
C ILE A 81 0.43 -11.16 -10.80
N GLY A 82 1.44 -12.01 -10.98
CA GLY A 82 2.45 -11.85 -12.04
C GLY A 82 1.83 -11.82 -13.43
N ALA A 83 0.86 -12.71 -13.71
CA ALA A 83 0.14 -12.74 -14.97
C ALA A 83 -0.73 -11.48 -15.18
N LEU A 84 -1.43 -11.02 -14.14
CA LEU A 84 -2.26 -9.81 -14.20
C LEU A 84 -1.44 -8.51 -14.38
N THR A 85 -0.18 -8.53 -13.95
CA THR A 85 0.71 -7.36 -13.97
C THR A 85 1.81 -7.46 -15.03
N ILE A 86 1.60 -8.30 -16.05
CA ILE A 86 2.54 -8.48 -17.16
C ILE A 86 2.84 -7.15 -17.88
N GLN A 87 4.02 -7.06 -18.47
CA GLN A 87 4.44 -5.87 -19.23
C GLN A 87 3.43 -5.56 -20.33
N GLY A 88 3.02 -4.30 -20.44
CA GLY A 88 1.96 -3.85 -21.36
C GLY A 88 0.57 -3.75 -20.74
N SER A 89 0.32 -4.30 -19.54
CA SER A 89 -0.96 -4.16 -18.82
C SER A 89 -1.20 -2.76 -18.22
N GLY A 90 -0.18 -1.89 -18.20
CA GLY A 90 -0.18 -0.63 -17.46
C GLY A 90 -0.20 -0.81 -15.93
N ARG A 91 -0.12 -2.04 -15.41
CA ARG A 91 -0.21 -2.32 -13.95
C ARG A 91 1.08 -2.83 -13.34
N GLU A 92 2.20 -2.68 -14.05
CA GLU A 92 3.52 -3.14 -13.61
C GLU A 92 3.94 -2.54 -12.26
N ARG A 93 3.59 -1.28 -11.98
CA ARG A 93 3.87 -0.64 -10.68
C ARG A 93 3.18 -1.34 -9.51
N TRP A 94 2.01 -1.95 -9.73
CA TRP A 94 1.26 -2.65 -8.69
C TRP A 94 1.80 -4.06 -8.41
N ARG A 95 2.67 -4.59 -9.28
CA ARG A 95 3.29 -5.91 -9.10
C ARG A 95 4.08 -6.01 -7.80
N THR A 96 4.94 -5.03 -7.51
CA THR A 96 5.78 -5.03 -6.31
C THR A 96 4.93 -4.98 -5.04
N TYR A 97 3.90 -4.14 -5.02
CA TYR A 97 2.96 -4.06 -3.90
C TYR A 97 2.12 -5.32 -3.73
N GLY A 98 1.62 -5.90 -4.84
CA GLY A 98 0.87 -7.15 -4.82
C GLY A 98 1.70 -8.32 -4.29
N VAL A 99 2.90 -8.51 -4.83
CA VAL A 99 3.82 -9.56 -4.36
C VAL A 99 4.22 -9.32 -2.90
N ALA A 100 4.53 -8.08 -2.52
CA ALA A 100 4.84 -7.75 -1.12
C ALA A 100 3.67 -8.08 -0.18
N ALA A 101 2.42 -7.78 -0.56
CA ALA A 101 1.25 -8.09 0.24
C ALA A 101 1.07 -9.61 0.44
N ILE A 102 1.28 -10.41 -0.60
CA ILE A 102 1.24 -11.87 -0.52
C ILE A 102 2.35 -12.42 0.40
N VAL A 103 3.57 -11.92 0.28
CA VAL A 103 4.70 -12.33 1.13
C VAL A 103 4.44 -11.97 2.59
N VAL A 104 3.99 -10.75 2.88
CA VAL A 104 3.64 -10.32 4.24
C VAL A 104 2.54 -11.20 4.82
N THR A 105 1.51 -11.51 4.03
CA THR A 105 0.42 -12.40 4.47
C THR A 105 0.94 -13.79 4.81
N ALA A 106 1.83 -14.37 3.99
CA ALA A 106 2.43 -15.68 4.26
C ALA A 106 3.23 -15.71 5.57
N VAL A 107 4.03 -14.66 5.82
CA VAL A 107 4.81 -14.53 7.07
C VAL A 107 3.89 -14.39 8.27
N VAL A 108 2.83 -13.58 8.15
CA VAL A 108 1.86 -13.34 9.22
C VAL A 108 1.04 -14.60 9.54
N GLU A 109 0.59 -15.35 8.52
CA GLU A 109 -0.05 -16.66 8.71
C GLU A 109 0.91 -17.63 9.41
N GLY A 110 2.15 -17.76 8.92
CA GLY A 110 3.16 -18.62 9.54
C GLY A 110 3.46 -18.25 11.00
N TYR A 111 3.54 -16.95 11.30
CA TYR A 111 3.74 -16.46 12.65
C TYR A 111 2.56 -16.82 13.57
N TRP A 112 1.31 -16.64 13.13
CA TRP A 112 0.15 -17.06 13.90
C TRP A 112 0.10 -18.58 14.09
N VAL A 113 0.40 -19.35 13.04
CA VAL A 113 0.52 -20.81 13.10
C VAL A 113 1.67 -21.25 14.00
N ALA A 114 2.66 -20.42 14.31
CA ALA A 114 3.75 -20.74 15.24
C ALA A 114 3.47 -20.28 16.69
N THR A 115 2.82 -19.13 16.88
CA THR A 115 2.70 -18.48 18.20
C THR A 115 1.32 -18.52 18.85
N ALA A 116 0.26 -18.82 18.10
CA ALA A 116 -1.10 -18.80 18.65
C ALA A 116 -1.26 -19.82 19.79
N THR A 117 -1.83 -19.39 20.91
CA THR A 117 -2.20 -20.29 22.01
C THR A 117 -3.60 -20.82 21.77
N VAL A 118 -3.72 -22.14 21.65
CA VAL A 118 -5.01 -22.81 21.47
C VAL A 118 -5.60 -23.05 22.85
N ARG A 119 -6.74 -22.42 23.14
CA ARG A 119 -7.49 -22.64 24.38
C ARG A 119 -8.81 -23.33 24.05
N ILE A 120 -8.97 -24.55 24.53
CA ILE A 120 -10.22 -25.31 24.39
C ILE A 120 -11.02 -25.10 25.68
N PRO A 121 -12.14 -24.34 25.66
CA PRO A 121 -12.99 -24.15 26.83
C PRO A 121 -13.57 -25.49 27.31
N ARG A 122 -13.77 -25.63 28.63
CA ARG A 122 -14.28 -26.87 29.24
C ARG A 122 -15.69 -27.24 28.77
N ASP A 123 -16.48 -26.25 28.39
CA ASP A 123 -17.84 -26.44 27.90
C ASP A 123 -17.89 -27.00 26.47
N GLY A 124 -16.76 -27.02 25.76
CA GLY A 124 -16.65 -27.55 24.38
C GLY A 124 -17.42 -26.75 23.32
N LEU A 125 -18.15 -25.71 23.72
CA LEU A 125 -18.90 -24.81 22.86
C LEU A 125 -18.03 -23.58 22.50
N ASN A 126 -18.19 -23.06 21.28
CA ASN A 126 -17.45 -21.90 20.74
C ASN A 126 -15.92 -22.06 20.71
N VAL A 127 -15.42 -23.22 20.29
CA VAL A 127 -13.98 -23.42 20.04
C VAL A 127 -13.57 -22.58 18.84
N TYR A 128 -12.56 -21.71 19.03
CA TYR A 128 -11.98 -20.95 17.93
C TYR A 128 -11.12 -21.88 17.06
N MET A 129 -11.67 -22.28 15.91
CA MET A 129 -11.01 -23.16 14.95
C MET A 129 -9.98 -22.37 14.13
N LEU A 130 -8.77 -22.30 14.67
CA LEU A 130 -7.69 -21.48 14.11
C LEU A 130 -7.39 -21.87 12.65
N HIS A 131 -7.34 -23.17 12.36
CA HIS A 131 -7.12 -23.68 11.00
C HIS A 131 -8.13 -23.12 10.00
N ASP A 132 -9.43 -23.25 10.29
CA ASP A 132 -10.50 -22.82 9.40
C ASP A 132 -10.50 -21.33 9.19
N ASN A 133 -10.25 -20.55 10.24
CA ASN A 133 -10.24 -19.10 10.11
C ASN A 133 -9.03 -18.62 9.31
N LEU A 134 -7.85 -19.22 9.50
CA LEU A 134 -6.68 -18.94 8.66
C LEU A 134 -6.92 -19.35 7.21
N TRP A 135 -7.53 -20.52 6.99
CA TRP A 135 -7.91 -20.97 5.65
C TRP A 135 -8.87 -19.98 4.99
N PHE A 136 -9.88 -19.50 5.71
CA PHE A 136 -10.84 -18.51 5.25
C PHE A 136 -10.16 -17.18 4.89
N PHE A 137 -9.35 -16.62 5.81
CA PHE A 137 -8.62 -15.37 5.56
C PHE A 137 -7.67 -15.47 4.37
N ARG A 138 -6.95 -16.60 4.23
CA ARG A 138 -6.06 -16.82 3.10
C ARG A 138 -6.82 -16.78 1.77
N HIS A 139 -7.93 -17.50 1.66
CA HIS A 139 -8.74 -17.50 0.44
C HIS A 139 -9.41 -16.15 0.18
N LEU A 140 -9.82 -15.45 1.23
CA LEU A 140 -10.33 -14.09 1.14
C LEU A 140 -9.26 -13.14 0.57
N ILE A 141 -8.02 -13.21 1.06
CA ILE A 141 -6.91 -12.38 0.56
C ILE A 141 -6.56 -12.75 -0.88
N PHE A 142 -6.50 -14.04 -1.21
CA PHE A 142 -6.26 -14.51 -2.58
C PHE A 142 -7.36 -14.06 -3.55
N LEU A 143 -8.58 -13.83 -3.07
CA LEU A 143 -9.64 -13.26 -3.89
C LEU A 143 -9.56 -11.73 -3.97
N LEU A 144 -9.32 -11.05 -2.84
CA LEU A 144 -9.36 -9.59 -2.76
C LEU A 144 -8.16 -8.91 -3.40
N VAL A 145 -6.95 -9.46 -3.25
CA VAL A 145 -5.71 -8.84 -3.77
C VAL A 145 -5.73 -8.70 -5.30
N PRO A 146 -5.98 -9.76 -6.10
CA PRO A 146 -6.01 -9.63 -7.55
C PRO A 146 -7.17 -8.74 -8.03
N VAL A 147 -8.33 -8.81 -7.37
CA VAL A 147 -9.48 -7.95 -7.69
C VAL A 147 -9.14 -6.48 -7.40
N ALA A 148 -8.51 -6.18 -6.27
CA ALA A 148 -8.06 -4.84 -5.95
C ALA A 148 -7.09 -4.34 -7.03
N ILE A 149 -6.01 -5.07 -7.32
CA ILE A 149 -5.05 -4.71 -8.38
C ILE A 149 -5.77 -4.50 -9.72
N HIS A 150 -6.82 -5.27 -10.00
CA HIS A 150 -7.61 -5.13 -11.20
C HIS A 150 -8.53 -3.89 -11.23
N LEU A 151 -8.91 -3.32 -10.08
CA LEU A 151 -9.70 -2.10 -10.00
C LEU A 151 -8.85 -0.83 -9.95
N LEU A 152 -7.59 -0.94 -9.54
CA LEU A 152 -6.70 0.21 -9.48
C LEU A 152 -6.36 0.77 -10.88
N PRO A 153 -6.15 2.09 -10.98
CA PRO A 153 -5.87 2.74 -12.25
C PRO A 153 -4.55 2.24 -12.82
N ALA A 154 -4.54 2.03 -14.14
CA ALA A 154 -3.32 1.75 -14.87
C ALA A 154 -2.36 2.94 -14.73
N ALA A 155 -1.09 2.64 -14.47
CA ALA A 155 -0.02 3.61 -14.60
C ALA A 155 -0.02 4.14 -16.04
N PRO A 156 0.32 5.43 -16.23
CA PRO A 156 0.55 5.95 -17.58
C PRO A 156 1.57 5.04 -18.28
N PRO A 157 1.40 4.77 -19.59
CA PRO A 157 2.33 3.95 -20.33
C PRO A 157 3.74 4.49 -20.11
N ASN A 158 4.71 3.59 -19.90
CA ASN A 158 6.12 3.94 -19.82
C ASN A 158 6.49 4.60 -21.17
N SER A 159 6.36 5.92 -21.25
CA SER A 159 6.74 6.69 -22.42
C SER A 159 8.23 6.50 -22.60
N ASP A 160 8.63 6.00 -23.78
CA ASP A 160 10.02 5.84 -24.17
C ASP A 160 10.81 7.09 -23.75
N PRO A 161 11.93 7.00 -23.00
CA PRO A 161 12.67 8.15 -22.49
C PRO A 161 12.96 9.21 -23.57
N TYR A 162 13.11 8.77 -24.83
CA TYR A 162 13.25 9.67 -25.98
C TYR A 162 12.02 10.54 -26.22
N THR A 163 10.81 9.98 -26.12
CA THR A 163 9.55 10.73 -26.28
C THR A 163 9.33 11.72 -25.15
N LEU A 164 9.66 11.33 -23.91
CA LEU A 164 9.58 12.22 -22.75
C LEU A 164 10.57 13.39 -22.88
N LEU A 165 11.78 13.13 -23.33
CA LEU A 165 12.80 14.15 -23.58
C LEU A 165 12.37 15.10 -24.70
N GLN A 166 11.80 14.58 -25.80
CA GLN A 166 11.30 15.41 -26.90
C GLN A 166 10.15 16.32 -26.47
N ASN A 167 9.21 15.82 -25.67
CA ASN A 167 8.10 16.61 -25.12
C ASN A 167 8.61 17.69 -24.14
N THR A 168 9.58 17.35 -23.30
CA THR A 168 10.18 18.30 -22.37
C THR A 168 10.94 19.40 -23.13
N ARG A 169 11.66 19.02 -24.19
CA ARG A 169 12.35 19.98 -25.05
C ARG A 169 11.40 20.92 -25.76
N SER A 170 10.33 20.40 -26.37
CA SER A 170 9.36 21.24 -27.11
C SER A 170 8.64 22.22 -26.19
N THR A 171 8.28 21.79 -24.97
CA THR A 171 7.71 22.68 -23.95
C THR A 171 8.71 23.73 -23.50
N MET A 172 9.98 23.37 -23.29
CA MET A 172 11.04 24.33 -22.96
C MET A 172 11.27 25.36 -24.08
N ASP A 173 11.37 24.92 -25.33
CA ASP A 173 11.53 25.81 -26.49
C ASP A 173 10.34 26.78 -26.62
N ALA A 174 9.11 26.30 -26.41
CA ALA A 174 7.92 27.14 -26.42
C ALA A 174 7.91 28.18 -25.29
N THR A 175 8.35 27.79 -24.08
CA THR A 175 8.47 28.74 -22.96
C THR A 175 9.56 29.78 -23.20
N MET A 176 10.69 29.39 -23.78
CA MET A 176 11.78 30.29 -24.10
C MET A 176 11.38 31.31 -25.18
N ALA A 177 10.65 30.88 -26.21
CA ALA A 177 10.08 31.77 -27.21
C ALA A 177 9.07 32.78 -26.62
N ARG A 178 8.25 32.35 -25.65
CA ARG A 178 7.31 33.24 -24.94
C ARG A 178 8.04 34.25 -24.04
N LEU A 179 9.11 33.84 -23.38
CA LEU A 179 9.90 34.75 -22.54
C LEU A 179 10.64 35.80 -23.37
N THR A 180 11.20 35.40 -24.51
CA THR A 180 11.87 36.36 -25.41
C THR A 180 10.85 37.33 -26.02
N SER A 181 9.69 36.86 -26.46
CA SER A 181 8.63 37.75 -26.96
C SER A 181 8.15 38.72 -25.88
N LEU A 182 7.95 38.26 -24.64
CA LEU A 182 7.57 39.13 -23.52
C LEU A 182 8.64 40.20 -23.24
N LYS A 183 9.93 39.85 -23.31
CA LYS A 183 11.03 40.81 -23.17
C LYS A 183 10.97 41.90 -24.25
N TYR A 184 10.78 41.53 -25.51
CA TYR A 184 10.68 42.49 -26.60
C TYR A 184 9.41 43.34 -26.53
N LEU A 185 8.28 42.74 -26.19
CA LEU A 185 7.00 43.44 -25.99
C LEU A 185 7.13 44.49 -24.88
N ARG A 186 7.74 44.14 -23.75
CA ARG A 186 8.02 45.10 -22.68
C ARG A 186 8.89 46.26 -23.18
N GLY A 187 9.93 45.97 -23.96
CA GLY A 187 10.78 46.99 -24.58
C GLY A 187 10.07 47.86 -25.64
N ALA A 188 9.03 47.34 -26.29
CA ALA A 188 8.21 48.07 -27.27
C ALA A 188 7.20 48.98 -26.56
N VAL A 189 6.50 48.48 -25.54
CA VAL A 189 5.55 49.25 -24.71
C VAL A 189 6.24 50.47 -24.07
N MET A 190 7.49 50.35 -23.64
CA MET A 190 8.20 51.49 -23.03
C MET A 190 8.69 52.53 -24.05
N ARG A 191 8.68 52.22 -25.36
CA ARG A 191 9.12 53.14 -26.42
C ARG A 191 8.00 54.03 -26.96
N ASP A 192 6.76 53.52 -26.99
CA ASP A 192 5.62 54.29 -27.46
C ASP A 192 5.02 55.14 -26.30
N PRO A 193 4.86 56.46 -26.48
CA PRO A 193 4.45 57.35 -25.38
C PRO A 193 3.05 57.04 -24.84
N ALA A 194 2.09 56.67 -25.70
CA ALA A 194 0.71 56.42 -25.30
C ALA A 194 0.57 55.12 -24.47
N THR A 195 1.20 54.04 -24.92
CA THR A 195 1.21 52.77 -24.18
C THR A 195 2.04 52.84 -22.90
N ARG A 196 3.12 53.62 -22.88
CA ARG A 196 3.91 53.87 -21.67
C ARG A 196 3.11 54.59 -20.59
N GLU A 197 2.39 55.65 -20.95
CA GLU A 197 1.53 56.38 -20.00
C GLU A 197 0.41 55.48 -19.45
N SER A 198 -0.20 54.68 -20.33
CA SER A 198 -1.21 53.69 -19.93
C SER A 198 -0.63 52.65 -18.94
N ALA A 199 0.56 52.12 -19.22
CA ALA A 199 1.25 51.19 -18.34
C ALA A 199 1.58 51.83 -16.98
N ASP A 200 2.08 53.06 -16.96
CA ASP A 200 2.43 53.78 -15.73
C ASP A 200 1.19 54.09 -14.87
N SER A 201 0.09 54.50 -15.50
CA SER A 201 -1.19 54.73 -14.82
C SER A 201 -1.73 53.43 -14.19
N TRP A 202 -1.61 52.30 -14.89
CA TRP A 202 -2.01 50.98 -14.37
C TRP A 202 -1.14 50.56 -13.18
N TRP A 203 0.19 50.66 -13.29
CA TRP A 203 1.11 50.31 -12.20
C TRP A 203 0.93 51.22 -10.98
N THR A 204 0.63 52.50 -11.19
CA THR A 204 0.35 53.45 -10.11
C THR A 204 -0.96 53.09 -9.41
N LYS A 205 -2.02 52.76 -10.16
CA LYS A 205 -3.27 52.27 -9.58
C LYS A 205 -3.06 50.98 -8.79
N GLN A 206 -2.33 50.01 -9.33
CA GLN A 206 -2.01 48.75 -8.65
C GLN A 206 -1.17 48.96 -7.39
N LYS A 207 -0.26 49.94 -7.37
CA LYS A 207 0.51 50.28 -6.19
C LYS A 207 -0.40 50.78 -5.07
N VAL A 208 -1.35 51.67 -5.38
CA VAL A 208 -2.32 52.20 -4.42
C VAL A 208 -3.23 51.08 -3.89
N GLU A 209 -3.79 50.24 -4.79
CA GLU A 209 -4.59 49.08 -4.38
C GLU A 209 -3.79 48.10 -3.50
N GLY A 210 -2.53 47.85 -3.85
CA GLY A 210 -1.63 47.01 -3.07
C GLY A 210 -1.19 47.62 -1.74
N GLU A 211 -1.22 48.95 -1.60
CA GLU A 211 -1.03 49.64 -0.31
C GLU A 211 -2.27 49.48 0.56
N TRP A 212 -3.48 49.69 0.02
CA TRP A 212 -4.74 49.46 0.74
C TRP A 212 -4.87 48.02 1.26
N ILE A 213 -4.53 47.03 0.44
CA ILE A 213 -4.55 45.61 0.84
C ILE A 213 -3.53 45.34 1.96
N ARG A 214 -2.37 46.01 1.94
CA ARG A 214 -1.34 45.86 2.98
C ARG A 214 -1.71 46.57 4.28
N GLU A 215 -2.48 47.65 4.22
CA GLU A 215 -2.95 48.41 5.39
C GLU A 215 -4.19 47.79 6.05
N ASP A 216 -4.93 46.92 5.35
CA ASP A 216 -6.09 46.22 5.89
C ASP A 216 -5.70 45.24 7.02
N GLU A 217 -6.16 45.54 8.25
CA GLU A 217 -5.93 44.72 9.44
C GLU A 217 -6.41 43.26 9.28
N ASN A 218 -7.47 43.02 8.52
CA ASN A 218 -8.00 41.68 8.32
C ASN A 218 -7.06 40.86 7.42
N VAL A 219 -6.51 41.48 6.38
CA VAL A 219 -5.50 40.85 5.51
C VAL A 219 -4.22 40.58 6.29
N GLN A 220 -3.76 41.52 7.13
CA GLN A 220 -2.59 41.31 7.98
C GLN A 220 -2.79 40.14 8.96
N ARG A 221 -3.96 40.05 9.59
CA ARG A 221 -4.30 38.96 10.53
C ARG A 221 -4.35 37.59 9.84
N VAL A 222 -4.89 37.51 8.62
CA VAL A 222 -4.91 36.27 7.83
C VAL A 222 -3.51 35.91 7.33
N ALA A 223 -2.74 36.89 6.86
CA ALA A 223 -1.36 36.68 6.44
C ALA A 223 -0.48 36.18 7.60
N GLU A 224 -0.66 36.73 8.81
CA GLU A 224 0.04 36.27 10.01
C GLU A 224 -0.32 34.83 10.38
N LYS A 225 -1.61 34.46 10.34
CA LYS A 225 -2.07 33.07 10.53
C LYS A 225 -1.47 32.08 9.54
N LEU A 226 -1.19 32.54 8.31
CA LEU A 226 -0.58 31.74 7.25
C LEU A 226 0.96 31.82 7.23
N GLY A 227 1.57 32.57 8.16
CA GLY A 227 3.03 32.72 8.27
C GLY A 227 3.65 33.71 7.27
N PHE A 228 2.84 34.53 6.59
CA PHE A 228 3.23 35.55 5.60
C PHE A 228 3.03 36.99 6.09
N GLY A 229 3.12 37.24 7.41
CA GLY A 229 2.88 38.56 8.00
C GLY A 229 3.76 39.69 7.44
N PHE A 230 3.16 40.88 7.24
CA PHE A 230 3.82 42.05 6.65
C PHE A 230 4.52 42.97 7.67
N ALA A 231 4.25 42.79 8.97
CA ALA A 231 4.78 43.65 10.03
C ALA A 231 6.17 43.18 10.49
N GLY A 232 7.20 44.00 10.22
CA GLY A 232 8.54 43.88 10.81
C GLY A 232 9.66 43.53 9.82
N HIS A 233 10.89 43.96 10.14
CA HIS A 233 12.13 43.59 9.42
C HIS A 233 12.34 42.06 9.30
N GLU A 234 11.64 41.26 10.10
CA GLU A 234 11.63 39.80 10.01
C GLU A 234 10.82 39.25 8.82
N GLY A 235 9.75 39.92 8.37
CA GLY A 235 8.88 39.40 7.30
C GLY A 235 9.56 39.36 5.94
N THR A 236 10.34 40.40 5.61
CA THR A 236 11.15 40.44 4.38
C THR A 236 12.34 39.48 4.44
N ALA A 237 12.91 39.25 5.64
CA ALA A 237 13.96 38.27 5.86
C ALA A 237 13.46 36.83 5.70
N LYS A 238 12.27 36.50 6.24
CA LYS A 238 11.63 35.19 6.10
C LYS A 238 11.18 34.88 4.67
N LEU A 239 10.68 35.88 3.94
CA LEU A 239 10.39 35.74 2.50
C LEU A 239 11.66 35.49 1.67
N LYS A 240 12.74 36.22 1.95
CA LYS A 240 14.03 36.00 1.26
C LYS A 240 14.64 34.65 1.60
N SER A 241 14.56 34.19 2.86
CA SER A 241 15.06 32.87 3.25
C SER A 241 14.27 31.75 2.60
N ASN A 242 12.94 31.86 2.55
CA ASN A 242 12.08 30.85 1.95
C ASN A 242 12.26 30.81 0.43
N ALA A 243 12.32 31.96 -0.24
CA ALA A 243 12.62 32.02 -1.67
C ALA A 243 14.01 31.42 -1.99
N LYS A 244 15.03 31.72 -1.18
CA LYS A 244 16.37 31.14 -1.34
C LYS A 244 16.38 29.63 -1.12
N ALA A 245 15.61 29.13 -0.14
CA ALA A 245 15.46 27.70 0.12
C ALA A 245 14.74 26.99 -1.03
N THR A 246 13.64 27.55 -1.54
CA THR A 246 12.89 26.97 -2.67
C THR A 246 13.72 26.97 -3.95
N VAL A 247 14.45 28.06 -4.24
CA VAL A 247 15.37 28.10 -5.38
C VAL A 247 16.49 27.06 -5.21
N GLY A 248 17.05 26.92 -4.00
CA GLY A 248 18.06 25.90 -3.68
C GLY A 248 17.59 24.47 -3.94
N VAL A 249 16.37 24.13 -3.53
CA VAL A 249 15.77 22.80 -3.78
C VAL A 249 15.60 22.57 -5.29
N ILE A 250 15.21 23.59 -6.05
CA ILE A 250 15.05 23.50 -7.50
C ILE A 250 16.41 23.35 -8.20
N THR A 251 17.45 24.10 -7.81
CA THR A 251 18.79 23.94 -8.39
C THR A 251 19.42 22.61 -8.05
N GLN A 252 19.17 22.08 -6.85
CA GLN A 252 19.65 20.76 -6.43
C GLN A 252 18.94 19.63 -7.19
N GLY A 253 17.64 19.78 -7.46
CA GLY A 253 16.87 18.87 -8.32
C GLY A 253 17.26 18.94 -9.81
N LEU A 254 17.81 20.07 -10.28
CA LEU A 254 18.28 20.26 -11.65
C LEU A 254 19.79 19.99 -11.84
N GLY A 255 20.54 19.70 -10.78
CA GLY A 255 21.98 19.39 -10.85
C GLY A 255 22.87 20.58 -11.28
N ILE A 256 22.40 21.83 -11.11
CA ILE A 256 23.15 23.03 -11.54
C ILE A 256 23.87 23.63 -10.32
N GLU A 257 25.18 23.42 -10.22
CA GLU A 257 26.02 24.15 -9.25
C GLU A 257 26.20 25.61 -9.70
N ILE A 258 25.50 26.53 -9.05
CA ILE A 258 25.76 27.96 -9.21
C ILE A 258 26.97 28.31 -8.33
N ARG A 259 28.15 28.38 -8.96
CA ARG A 259 29.38 28.87 -8.34
C ARG A 259 29.22 30.37 -8.05
N THR A 260 28.82 30.72 -6.83
CA THR A 260 28.78 32.12 -6.37
C THR A 260 30.21 32.63 -6.20
N ALA A 261 30.64 33.51 -7.10
CA ALA A 261 31.87 34.28 -6.98
C ALA A 261 31.67 35.47 -6.02
N GLY A 262 32.71 35.76 -5.22
CA GLY A 262 32.95 37.08 -4.64
C GLY A 262 32.76 37.18 -3.13
N GLN A 263 33.82 36.83 -2.40
CA GLN A 263 34.30 37.64 -1.28
C GLN A 263 35.63 38.26 -1.72
#